data_AF-A0A4U5PAS2-F1
#
_entry.id   AF-A0A4U5PAS2-F1
#
_cell.length_a   1.000
_cell.length_b   1.000
_cell.length_c   1.000
_cell.angle_alpha   90.00
_cell.angle_beta   90.00
_cell.angle_gamma   90.00
#
_symmetry.space_group_name_H-M   'P 1'
#
loop_
_entity.id
_entity.type
_entity.pdbx_description
1 polymer ?
#
loop_
_entity_poly.entity_id
_entity_poly.type
_entity_poly.pdbx_seq_one_letter_code
_entity_poly.pdbx_strand_id
1 'polypeptide(L)' 'MTQQNPKVHVVKDFDWTAKLVNACDSSLENLQPLVQLLLHCENEQRPLQFEFTPAELRELIKQISEIEEK' A
#
# COMPACT_ATOMS: atom_id res chain seq x y z
N MET A 1 -9.97 -30.98 4.55
CA MET A 1 -9.10 -29.78 4.60
C MET A 1 -9.03 -29.22 3.20
N THR A 2 -9.80 -28.19 2.89
CA THR A 2 -9.83 -27.58 1.55
C THR A 2 -8.63 -26.63 1.42
N GLN A 3 -7.66 -27.00 0.58
CA GLN A 3 -6.62 -26.08 0.14
C GLN A 3 -7.31 -25.00 -0.69
N GLN A 4 -7.56 -23.83 -0.10
CA GLN A 4 -7.90 -22.64 -0.88
C GLN A 4 -6.61 -22.20 -1.57
N ASN A 5 -6.53 -22.43 -2.89
CA ASN A 5 -5.49 -21.78 -3.70
C ASN A 5 -5.56 -20.27 -3.43
N PRO A 6 -4.43 -19.61 -3.14
CA PRO A 6 -4.43 -18.17 -2.90
C PRO A 6 -5.00 -17.48 -4.14
N LYS A 7 -6.06 -16.69 -3.93
CA LYS A 7 -6.67 -15.89 -5.01
C LYS A 7 -5.63 -14.86 -5.44
N VAL A 8 -4.99 -15.10 -6.59
CA VAL A 8 -4.04 -14.17 -7.20
C VAL A 8 -4.84 -12.99 -7.73
N HIS A 9 -4.52 -11.78 -7.26
CA HIS A 9 -5.11 -10.55 -7.78
C HIS A 9 -4.13 -9.95 -8.79
N VAL A 10 -4.51 -9.95 -10.07
CA VAL A 10 -3.71 -9.31 -11.13
C VAL A 10 -3.94 -7.81 -11.04
N VAL A 11 -2.88 -7.07 -10.75
CA VAL A 11 -2.87 -5.60 -10.73
C VAL A 11 -2.73 -5.10 -12.15
N LYS A 12 -3.66 -4.25 -12.59
CA LYS A 12 -3.68 -3.63 -13.91
C LYS A 12 -3.08 -2.23 -13.90
N ASP A 13 -3.36 -1.48 -12.85
CA ASP A 13 -2.91 -0.10 -12.67
C ASP A 13 -2.86 0.24 -11.19
N PHE A 14 -2.21 1.36 -10.84
CA PHE A 14 -2.19 1.85 -9.48
C PHE A 14 -2.16 3.38 -9.43
N ASP A 15 -2.80 3.92 -8.40
CA ASP A 15 -2.71 5.34 -8.03
C ASP A 15 -2.05 5.47 -6.66
N TRP A 16 -1.41 6.61 -6.41
CA TRP A 16 -0.91 6.92 -5.08
C TRP A 16 -1.13 8.39 -4.72
N THR A 17 -1.29 8.63 -3.42
CA THR A 17 -1.46 9.97 -2.87
C THR A 17 -0.68 10.11 -1.58
N ALA A 18 -0.06 11.27 -1.35
CA ALA A 18 0.54 11.60 -0.05
C ALA A 18 -0.43 12.48 0.76
N LYS A 19 -0.58 12.18 2.06
CA LYS A 19 -1.39 12.96 3.00
C LYS A 19 -0.62 13.20 4.29
N LEU A 20 -0.88 14.34 4.93
CA LEU A 20 -0.46 14.60 6.30
C LEU A 20 -1.62 14.24 7.22
N VAL A 21 -1.37 13.35 8.18
CA VAL A 21 -2.36 12.98 9.19
C VAL A 21 -1.88 13.44 10.56
N ASN A 22 -2.80 13.88 11.42
CA ASN A 22 -2.45 14.11 12.81
C ASN A 22 -2.02 12.78 13.43
N ALA A 23 -0.84 12.72 14.04
CA ALA A 23 -0.60 11.74 15.08
C ALA A 23 -1.68 11.93 16.17
N CYS A 24 -2.02 10.89 16.94
CA CYS A 24 -3.14 10.89 17.88
C CYS A 24 -3.21 12.09 18.88
N ASP A 25 -2.17 12.93 18.97
CA ASP A 25 -2.21 14.25 19.62
C ASP A 25 -2.58 15.35 18.62
N SER A 26 -3.69 16.01 18.88
CA SER A 26 -4.42 16.94 17.99
C SER A 26 -3.71 18.27 17.69
N SER A 27 -2.40 18.38 17.96
CA SER A 27 -1.60 19.55 17.58
C SER A 27 -1.13 19.43 16.12
N LEU A 28 -1.25 20.54 15.37
CA LEU A 28 -0.71 20.66 14.00
C LEU A 28 0.82 20.47 13.94
N GLU A 29 1.49 20.45 15.08
CA GLU A 29 2.93 20.22 15.23
C GLU A 29 3.31 18.74 15.05
N ASN A 30 2.34 17.82 15.12
CA ASN A 30 2.56 16.37 15.05
C ASN A 30 1.97 15.72 13.79
N LEU A 31 1.94 16.46 12.67
CA LEU A 31 1.54 15.91 11.38
C LEU A 31 2.56 14.88 10.89
N GLN A 32 2.09 13.65 10.64
CA GLN A 32 2.89 12.58 10.07
C GLN A 32 2.51 12.34 8.61
N PRO A 33 3.49 12.21 7.70
CA PRO A 33 3.21 11.85 6.32
C PRO A 33 2.77 10.39 6.23
N LEU A 34 1.74 10.14 5.43
CA LEU A 34 1.33 8.82 4.98
C LEU A 34 1.22 8.82 3.46
N VAL A 35 1.60 7.70 2.86
CA VAL A 35 1.35 7.40 1.45
C VAL A 35 0.21 6.41 1.36
N GLN A 36 -0.84 6.77 0.63
CA GLN A 36 -1.94 5.90 0.29
C GLN A 36 -1.70 5.33 -1.11
N LEU A 37 -1.75 4.01 -1.24
CA LEU A 37 -1.65 3.27 -2.48
C LEU A 37 -3.00 2.64 -2.81
N LEU A 38 -3.46 2.82 -4.04
CA LEU A 38 -4.67 2.21 -4.57
C LEU A 38 -4.28 1.27 -5.71
N LEU A 39 -4.56 -0.03 -5.56
CA LEU A 39 -4.30 -1.03 -6.59
C LEU A 39 -5.60 -1.37 -7.33
N HIS A 40 -5.62 -1.15 -8.64
CA HIS A 40 -6.75 -1.52 -9.50
C HIS A 40 -6.52 -2.93 -10.05
N CYS A 41 -7.32 -3.89 -9.58
CA CYS A 41 -7.21 -5.28 -10.01
C CYS A 41 -8.25 -5.64 -11.06
N GLU A 42 -7.92 -6.50 -12.02
CA GLU A 42 -8.79 -6.82 -13.17
C GLU A 42 -10.17 -7.38 -12.79
N ASN A 43 -10.24 -8.10 -11.66
CA ASN A 43 -11.45 -8.81 -11.22
C ASN A 43 -12.09 -8.18 -9.97
N GLU A 44 -11.69 -6.96 -9.60
CA GLU A 44 -12.23 -6.25 -8.45
C GLU A 44 -12.97 -4.99 -8.91
N GLN A 45 -14.18 -4.77 -8.38
CA GLN A 45 -14.98 -3.58 -8.71
C GLN A 45 -14.46 -2.31 -8.03
N ARG A 46 -13.64 -2.45 -6.99
CA ARG A 46 -13.08 -1.35 -6.22
C ARG A 46 -11.57 -1.56 -6.06
N PRO A 47 -10.79 -0.48 -6.04
CA PRO A 47 -9.36 -0.59 -5.78
C PRO A 47 -9.11 -1.12 -4.37
N LEU A 48 -8.05 -1.89 -4.22
CA LEU A 48 -7.52 -2.28 -2.92
C LEU A 48 -6.70 -1.11 -2.37
N GLN A 49 -7.01 -0.65 -1.16
CA GLN A 49 -6.36 0.49 -0.52
C GLN A 49 -5.38 0.04 0.56
N PHE A 50 -4.18 0.61 0.51
CA PHE A 50 -3.13 0.43 1.51
C PHE A 50 -2.58 1.78 1.94
N GLU A 51 -2.11 1.86 3.17
CA GLU A 51 -1.48 3.06 3.72
C GLU A 51 -0.15 2.70 4.35
N PHE A 52 0.85 3.54 4.09
CA PHE A 52 2.21 3.33 4.52
C PHE A 52 2.77 4.59 5.14
N THR A 53 3.50 4.43 6.24
CA THR A 53 4.51 5.41 6.64
C THR A 53 5.65 5.42 5.61
N PRO A 54 6.46 6.50 5.53
CA PRO A 54 7.62 6.53 4.64
C PRO A 54 8.64 5.41 4.93
N ALA A 55 8.72 4.94 6.18
CA ALA A 55 9.60 3.85 6.55
C ALA A 55 9.11 2.50 5.98
N GLU A 56 7.81 2.20 6.15
CA GLU A 56 7.19 0.98 5.61
C GLU A 56 7.23 0.96 4.07
N LEU A 57 6.99 2.10 3.42
CA LEU A 57 7.05 2.18 1.96
C LEU A 57 8.46 1.89 1.42
N ARG A 58 9.50 2.41 2.08
CA ARG A 58 10.89 2.11 1.70
C ARG A 58 11.20 0.61 1.81
N GLU A 59 10.72 -0.02 2.87
CA GLU A 59 10.91 -1.45 3.08
C GLU A 59 10.14 -2.28 2.03
N LEU A 60 8.91 -1.88 1.70
CA LEU A 60 8.13 -2.53 0.64
C LEU A 60 8.83 -2.45 -0.72
N ILE A 61 9.30 -1.26 -1.11
CA ILE A 61 10.01 -1.08 -2.40
C ILE A 61 11.24 -1.98 -2.45
N LYS A 62 12.01 -2.03 -1.36
CA LYS A 62 13.20 -2.89 -1.26
C LYS A 62 12.85 -4.36 -1.49
N GLN A 63 11.80 -4.85 -0.83
CA GLN A 63 11.35 -6.24 -0.99
C GLN A 63 10.89 -6.55 -2.42
N ILE A 64 10.24 -5.59 -3.10
CA ILE A 64 9.85 -5.75 -4.51
C ILE A 64 11.09 -5.83 -5.41
N SER A 65 12.07 -4.95 -5.22
CA SER A 65 13.32 -4.99 -5.99
C SER A 65 14.08 -6.30 -5.80
N GLU A 66 14.10 -6.86 -4.59
CA GLU A 66 14.71 -8.18 -4.32
C GLU A 66 13.98 -9.34 -5.02
N ILE A 67 12.70 -9.17 -5.39
CA ILE A 67 11.94 -10.14 -6.20
C ILE A 67 12.30 -9.99 -7.68
N GLU A 68 12.48 -8.77 -8.18
CA GLU A 68 12.84 -8.51 -9.59
C GLU A 68 14.27 -8.97 -9.94
N GLU A 69 15.18 -8.99 -8.98
CA GLU A 69 16.57 -9.45 -9.17
C GLU A 69 16.73 -10.98 -9.23
N LYS A 70 15.65 -11.75 -9.05
CA LYS A 70 15.63 -13.22 -9.11
C LYS A 70 14.98 -13.74 -10.39
#